data_AF-A0A972U326-F1
#
_entry.id   AF-A0A972U326-F1
#
_cell.length_a   1.000
_cell.length_b   1.000
_cell.length_c   1.000
_cell.angle_alpha   90.00
_cell.angle_beta   90.00
_cell.angle_gamma   90.00
#
_symmetry.space_group_name_H-M   'P 1'
#
loop_
_entity.id
_entity.type
_entity.pdbx_description
1 polymer ?
#
loop_
_entity_poly.entity_id
_entity_poly.type
_entity_poly.pdbx_seq_one_letter_code
_entity_poly.pdbx_strand_id
1 'polypeptide(L)'
;MTSYTAEQAIAAPGPWTHREISANGARFHAVSAGEGPLVLLLHGFPLFWWTWRELIPKLADAGYRAVAVDLRGYAGSDHPPRGYDLNTSAKDVTAIIRSLGEPSATVIGQGVGALLGWSTAALEPQVVNRLVAISMPHPVRMRHCLLSDRGQLAASGYLMGFQRPW
;
A
#
# COMPACT_ATOMS: atom_id res chain seq x y z
N MET A 1 -29.74 -10.17 -1.23
CA MET A 1 -28.34 -9.74 -1.38
C MET A 1 -28.19 -8.50 -0.53
N THR A 2 -27.50 -8.57 0.62
CA THR A 2 -27.38 -7.43 1.53
C THR A 2 -26.48 -6.39 0.88
N SER A 3 -27.02 -5.22 0.54
CA SER A 3 -26.24 -4.11 0.00
C SER A 3 -25.48 -3.45 1.15
N TYR A 4 -24.15 -3.41 1.05
CA TYR A 4 -23.30 -2.64 1.96
C TYR A 4 -23.09 -1.23 1.42
N THR A 5 -23.07 -0.23 2.30
CA THR A 5 -22.55 1.10 1.95
C THR A 5 -21.02 1.06 1.83
N ALA A 6 -20.41 2.08 1.22
CA ALA A 6 -18.96 2.17 1.12
C ALA A 6 -18.30 2.19 2.50
N GLU A 7 -18.87 2.93 3.45
CA GLU A 7 -18.39 3.04 4.83
C GLU A 7 -18.44 1.67 5.54
N GLN A 8 -19.51 0.91 5.33
CA GLN A 8 -19.64 -0.44 5.91
C GLN A 8 -18.62 -1.42 5.30
N ALA A 9 -18.29 -1.28 4.02
CA ALA A 9 -17.25 -2.09 3.38
C ALA A 9 -15.85 -1.73 3.90
N ILE A 10 -15.58 -0.44 4.13
CA ILE A 10 -14.30 0.06 4.67
C ILE A 10 -14.13 -0.33 6.14
N ALA A 11 -15.19 -0.24 6.93
CA ALA A 11 -15.20 -0.56 8.36
C ALA A 11 -15.67 -2.00 8.64
N ALA A 12 -15.47 -2.91 7.68
CA ALA A 12 -15.98 -4.26 7.78
C ALA A 12 -15.34 -5.01 8.99
N PRO A 13 -16.17 -5.62 9.86
CA PRO A 13 -15.70 -6.20 11.12
C PRO A 13 -14.90 -7.49 10.89
N GLY A 14 -14.05 -7.83 11.86
CA GLY A 14 -13.28 -9.06 11.86
C GLY A 14 -12.30 -9.13 13.04
N PRO A 15 -11.35 -10.08 13.02
CA PRO A 15 -10.32 -10.23 14.06
C PRO A 15 -9.22 -9.17 13.94
N TRP A 16 -9.60 -7.90 13.85
CA TRP A 16 -8.70 -6.76 13.68
C TRP A 16 -9.33 -5.49 14.24
N THR A 17 -8.51 -4.46 14.43
CA THR A 17 -8.93 -3.14 14.89
C THR A 17 -8.71 -2.11 13.80
N HIS A 18 -9.74 -1.29 13.54
CA HIS A 18 -9.63 -0.11 12.67
C HIS A 18 -9.00 1.06 13.41
N ARG A 19 -8.13 1.80 12.73
CA ARG A 19 -7.44 2.97 13.26
C ARG A 19 -7.26 4.02 12.19
N GLU A 20 -7.17 5.27 12.64
CA GLU A 20 -6.74 6.38 11.82
C GLU A 20 -5.30 6.75 12.18
N ILE A 21 -4.47 6.99 11.17
CA ILE A 21 -3.06 7.34 11.32
C ILE A 21 -2.84 8.69 10.65
N SER A 22 -2.48 9.69 11.43
CA SER A 22 -2.03 10.98 10.91
C SER A 22 -0.56 10.87 10.47
N ALA A 23 -0.29 11.11 9.18
CA ALA A 23 1.04 10.99 8.60
C ALA A 23 1.19 11.91 7.38
N ASN A 24 2.37 12.53 7.20
CA ASN A 24 2.72 13.34 6.03
C ASN A 24 1.59 14.28 5.52
N GLY A 25 0.93 14.97 6.46
CA GLY A 25 -0.14 15.93 6.16
C GLY A 25 -1.46 15.33 5.66
N ALA A 26 -1.71 14.04 5.87
CA ALA A 26 -2.96 13.36 5.57
C ALA A 26 -3.35 12.38 6.69
N ARG A 27 -4.62 11.98 6.72
CA ARG A 27 -5.12 10.90 7.57
C ARG A 27 -5.29 9.62 6.75
N PHE A 28 -4.76 8.54 7.27
CA PHE A 28 -4.83 7.22 6.66
C PHE A 28 -5.70 6.29 7.48
N HIS A 29 -6.64 5.60 6.83
CA HIS A 29 -7.30 4.46 7.43
C HIS A 29 -6.37 3.25 7.41
N ALA A 30 -6.34 2.54 8.53
CA ALA A 30 -5.60 1.32 8.66
C ALA A 30 -6.36 0.28 9.48
N VAL A 31 -6.00 -0.98 9.26
CA VAL A 31 -6.47 -2.14 10.01
C VAL A 31 -5.27 -2.84 10.60
N SER A 32 -5.31 -3.12 11.90
CA SER A 32 -4.21 -3.75 12.63
C SER A 32 -4.63 -4.99 13.41
N ALA A 33 -3.75 -6.00 13.46
CA ALA A 33 -3.86 -7.16 14.33
C ALA A 33 -2.47 -7.65 14.77
N GLY A 34 -2.42 -8.29 15.94
CA GLY A 34 -1.19 -8.83 16.52
C GLY A 34 -0.31 -7.78 17.21
N GLU A 35 0.65 -8.27 17.98
CA GLU A 35 1.63 -7.50 18.73
C GLU A 35 3.00 -8.12 18.42
N GLY A 36 3.97 -7.34 17.96
CA GLY A 36 5.25 -7.87 17.47
C GLY A 36 5.89 -7.01 16.38
N PRO A 37 6.89 -7.53 15.65
CA PRO A 37 7.55 -6.77 14.58
C PRO A 37 6.57 -6.32 13.51
N LEU A 38 6.66 -5.05 13.11
CA LEU A 38 5.72 -4.44 12.17
C LEU A 38 5.86 -5.01 10.76
N VAL A 39 4.73 -5.45 10.22
CA VAL A 39 4.52 -5.79 8.81
C VAL A 39 3.48 -4.84 8.24
N LEU A 40 3.91 -3.93 7.36
CA LEU A 40 3.05 -2.96 6.69
C LEU A 40 2.59 -3.51 5.33
N LEU A 41 1.27 -3.55 5.11
CA LEU A 41 0.64 -4.10 3.91
C LEU A 41 0.07 -2.97 3.04
N LEU A 42 0.52 -2.89 1.78
CA LEU A 42 0.17 -1.84 0.82
C LEU A 42 -0.59 -2.45 -0.38
N HIS A 43 -1.86 -2.09 -0.53
CA HIS A 43 -2.72 -2.64 -1.59
C HIS A 43 -2.39 -2.09 -2.99
N GLY A 44 -2.90 -2.76 -4.04
CA GLY A 44 -2.81 -2.30 -5.43
C GLY A 44 -3.96 -1.37 -5.86
N PHE A 45 -4.04 -1.10 -7.16
CA PHE A 45 -5.12 -0.31 -7.76
C PHE A 45 -6.10 -1.24 -8.52
N PRO A 46 -7.43 -1.02 -8.45
CA PRO A 46 -8.18 -0.15 -7.55
C PRO A 46 -8.68 -0.95 -6.32
N LEU A 47 -7.79 -1.21 -5.36
CA LEU A 47 -8.09 -2.01 -4.17
C LEU A 47 -8.02 -1.15 -2.90
N PHE A 48 -8.22 -1.79 -1.75
CA PHE A 48 -8.11 -1.20 -0.41
C PHE A 48 -7.66 -2.29 0.60
N TRP A 49 -7.54 -1.97 1.89
CA TRP A 49 -6.99 -2.85 2.94
C TRP A 49 -7.58 -4.27 2.94
N TRP A 50 -8.87 -4.41 2.56
CA TRP A 50 -9.61 -5.67 2.53
C TRP A 50 -8.99 -6.76 1.65
N THR A 51 -8.14 -6.37 0.69
CA THR A 51 -7.36 -7.33 -0.10
C THR A 51 -6.49 -8.24 0.79
N TRP A 52 -6.12 -7.74 1.98
CA TRP A 52 -5.26 -8.43 2.95
C TRP A 52 -6.02 -9.13 4.09
N ARG A 53 -7.35 -9.12 4.11
CA ARG A 53 -8.16 -9.63 5.24
C ARG A 53 -7.80 -11.05 5.70
N GLU A 54 -7.37 -11.91 4.78
CA GLU A 54 -6.97 -13.29 5.05
C GLU A 54 -5.53 -13.40 5.57
N LEU A 55 -4.68 -12.42 5.25
CA LEU A 55 -3.27 -12.40 5.62
C LEU A 55 -3.04 -11.73 6.98
N ILE A 56 -3.81 -10.69 7.30
CA ILE A 56 -3.73 -9.95 8.57
C ILE A 56 -3.76 -10.89 9.79
N PRO A 57 -4.78 -11.75 9.99
CA PRO A 57 -4.82 -12.64 11.15
C PRO A 57 -3.71 -13.69 11.11
N LYS A 58 -3.34 -14.20 9.93
CA LYS A 58 -2.25 -15.19 9.79
C LYS A 58 -0.88 -14.63 10.21
N LEU A 59 -0.63 -13.37 9.91
CA LEU A 59 0.58 -12.68 10.36
C LEU A 59 0.53 -12.42 11.88
N ALA A 60 -0.62 -12.03 12.40
CA ALA A 60 -0.82 -11.88 13.84
C ALA A 60 -0.57 -13.18 14.60
N ASP A 61 -1.14 -14.29 14.14
CA ASP A 61 -0.95 -15.64 14.71
C ASP A 61 0.52 -16.10 14.62
N ALA A 62 1.25 -15.64 13.61
CA ALA A 62 2.68 -15.88 13.45
C ALA A 62 3.57 -14.96 14.31
N GLY A 63 2.98 -14.10 15.17
CA GLY A 63 3.72 -13.23 16.10
C GLY A 63 4.17 -11.89 15.51
N TYR A 64 3.56 -11.44 14.41
CA TYR A 64 3.81 -10.12 13.82
C TYR A 64 2.70 -9.13 14.13
N ARG A 65 3.02 -7.84 14.14
CA ARG A 65 2.01 -6.78 14.11
C ARG A 65 1.71 -6.45 12.65
N ALA A 66 0.62 -6.98 12.13
CA ALA A 66 0.17 -6.71 10.76
C ALA A 66 -0.63 -5.41 10.73
N VAL A 67 -0.27 -4.49 9.83
CA VAL A 67 -1.00 -3.24 9.59
C VAL A 67 -1.25 -3.10 8.09
N ALA A 68 -2.50 -3.21 7.66
CA ALA A 68 -2.92 -2.90 6.30
C ALA A 68 -3.43 -1.47 6.23
N VAL A 69 -2.95 -0.70 5.26
CA VAL A 69 -3.28 0.72 5.12
C VAL A 69 -4.00 0.96 3.81
N ASP A 70 -5.07 1.75 3.87
CA ASP A 70 -5.66 2.36 2.68
C ASP A 70 -4.73 3.47 2.19
N LEU A 71 -4.24 3.37 0.96
CA LEU A 71 -3.32 4.35 0.40
C LEU A 71 -4.00 5.73 0.28
N ARG A 72 -3.19 6.79 0.15
CA ARG A 72 -3.67 8.16 -0.08
C ARG A 72 -4.67 8.17 -1.25
N GLY A 73 -5.85 8.75 -1.02
CA GLY A 73 -6.93 8.83 -2.01
C GLY A 73 -7.69 7.52 -2.23
N TYR A 74 -7.61 6.56 -1.32
CA TYR A 74 -8.39 5.33 -1.37
C TYR A 74 -9.23 5.17 -0.11
N ALA A 75 -10.44 4.67 -0.31
CA ALA A 75 -11.28 4.11 0.73
C ALA A 75 -11.39 5.01 1.97
N GLY A 76 -10.95 4.57 3.16
CA GLY A 76 -11.08 5.34 4.38
C GLY A 76 -10.04 6.46 4.56
N SER A 77 -9.04 6.54 3.69
CA SER A 77 -7.98 7.55 3.75
C SER A 77 -8.40 8.87 3.10
N ASP A 78 -7.74 9.96 3.47
CA ASP A 78 -8.01 11.27 2.87
C ASP A 78 -7.76 11.29 1.36
N HIS A 79 -8.54 12.11 0.65
CA HIS A 79 -8.48 12.30 -0.79
C HIS A 79 -8.00 13.72 -1.16
N PRO A 80 -6.74 14.07 -0.83
CA PRO A 80 -6.21 15.39 -1.14
C PRO A 80 -6.14 15.61 -2.66
N PRO A 81 -6.19 16.86 -3.16
CA PRO A 81 -6.19 17.12 -4.60
C PRO A 81 -4.84 16.85 -5.29
N ARG A 82 -3.79 16.55 -4.51
CA ARG A 82 -2.40 16.37 -5.00
C ARG A 82 -1.60 15.46 -4.06
N GLY A 83 -0.38 15.11 -4.49
CA GLY A 83 0.57 14.34 -3.69
C GLY A 83 0.55 12.83 -3.97
N TYR A 84 0.23 12.45 -5.21
CA TYR A 84 0.18 11.04 -5.65
C TYR A 84 1.45 10.60 -6.39
N ASP A 85 2.49 11.44 -6.40
CA ASP A 85 3.79 11.07 -6.94
C ASP A 85 4.55 10.14 -5.98
N LEU A 86 5.50 9.37 -6.52
CA LEU A 86 6.22 8.35 -5.76
C LEU A 86 7.06 8.92 -4.60
N ASN A 87 7.51 10.18 -4.67
CA ASN A 87 8.26 10.80 -3.57
C ASN A 87 7.33 11.08 -2.40
N THR A 88 6.16 11.68 -2.68
CA THR A 88 5.13 11.89 -1.65
C THR A 88 4.65 10.57 -1.08
N SER A 89 4.37 9.56 -1.91
CA SER A 89 3.93 8.25 -1.41
C SER A 89 5.00 7.52 -0.59
N ALA A 90 6.28 7.65 -0.93
CA ALA A 90 7.37 7.09 -0.12
C ALA A 90 7.45 7.76 1.27
N LYS A 91 7.23 9.08 1.33
CA LYS A 91 7.12 9.83 2.58
C LYS A 91 5.88 9.46 3.38
N ASP A 92 4.76 9.14 2.73
CA ASP A 92 3.57 8.61 3.39
C ASP A 92 3.90 7.31 4.12
N VAL A 93 4.47 6.33 3.42
CA VAL A 93 4.87 5.05 4.01
C VAL A 93 5.82 5.26 5.19
N THR A 94 6.83 6.12 5.02
CA THR A 94 7.80 6.46 6.07
C THR A 94 7.12 7.08 7.29
N ALA A 95 6.27 8.08 7.08
CA ALA A 95 5.57 8.77 8.16
C ALA A 95 4.57 7.84 8.86
N ILE A 96 3.89 6.96 8.13
CA ILE A 96 3.00 5.93 8.71
C ILE A 96 3.78 5.01 9.64
N ILE A 97 4.92 4.46 9.19
CA ILE A 97 5.77 3.58 10.02
C ILE A 97 6.19 4.30 11.31
N ARG A 98 6.60 5.57 11.20
CA ARG A 98 7.00 6.38 12.36
C ARG A 98 5.82 6.68 13.29
N SER A 99 4.65 7.03 12.75
CA SER A 99 3.43 7.25 13.54
C SER A 99 2.95 5.99 14.25
N LEU A 100 3.29 4.81 13.74
CA LEU A 100 3.02 3.52 14.40
C LEU A 100 4.00 3.21 15.55
N GLY A 101 4.99 4.08 15.78
CA GLY A 101 6.00 3.96 16.83
C GLY A 101 7.26 3.19 16.43
N GLU A 102 7.38 2.82 15.15
CA GLU A 102 8.44 1.92 14.68
C GLU A 102 9.51 2.68 13.88
N PRO A 103 10.79 2.29 14.01
CA PRO A 103 11.83 2.90 13.20
C PRO A 103 11.86 2.36 11.76
N SER A 104 11.34 1.15 11.56
CA SER A 104 11.38 0.43 10.28
C SER A 104 10.34 -0.70 10.28
N ALA A 105 10.00 -1.22 9.11
CA ALA A 105 9.04 -2.31 8.96
C ALA A 105 9.47 -3.32 7.90
N THR A 106 8.88 -4.52 7.94
CA THR A 106 8.74 -5.34 6.73
C THR A 106 7.59 -4.77 5.91
N VAL A 107 7.81 -4.52 4.63
CA VAL A 107 6.78 -3.99 3.73
C VAL A 107 6.35 -5.07 2.75
N ILE A 108 5.04 -5.31 2.65
CA ILE A 108 4.46 -6.20 1.64
C ILE A 108 3.54 -5.34 0.77
N GLY A 109 3.82 -5.32 -0.53
CA GLY A 109 3.04 -4.56 -1.49
C GLY A 109 2.49 -5.44 -2.61
N GLN A 110 1.35 -5.05 -3.17
CA GLN A 110 0.79 -5.67 -4.37
C GLN A 110 0.50 -4.60 -5.44
N GLY A 111 0.90 -4.86 -6.69
CA GLY A 111 0.70 -3.92 -7.80
C GLY A 111 1.30 -2.54 -7.49
N VAL A 112 0.45 -1.49 -7.49
CA VAL A 112 0.87 -0.12 -7.12
C VAL A 112 1.47 -0.07 -5.71
N GLY A 113 0.93 -0.80 -4.73
CA GLY A 113 1.52 -0.89 -3.39
C GLY A 113 2.94 -1.48 -3.37
N ALA A 114 3.25 -2.40 -4.29
CA ALA A 114 4.61 -2.91 -4.46
C ALA A 114 5.55 -1.88 -5.13
N LEU A 115 5.04 -1.08 -6.08
CA LEU A 115 5.79 0.04 -6.64
C LEU A 115 6.13 1.08 -5.55
N LEU A 116 5.20 1.35 -4.63
CA LEU A 116 5.43 2.17 -3.45
C LEU A 116 6.50 1.53 -2.56
N GLY A 117 6.40 0.24 -2.24
CA GLY A 117 7.42 -0.47 -1.47
C GLY A 117 8.84 -0.37 -2.07
N TRP A 118 8.97 -0.56 -3.39
CA TRP A 118 10.24 -0.35 -4.10
C TRP A 118 10.74 1.09 -3.99
N SER A 119 9.84 2.07 -4.17
CA SER A 119 10.18 3.49 -4.13
C SER A 119 10.60 3.92 -2.72
N THR A 120 9.90 3.47 -1.68
CA THR A 120 10.29 3.72 -0.28
C THR A 120 11.63 3.07 0.04
N ALA A 121 11.87 1.82 -0.36
CA ALA A 121 13.16 1.18 -0.12
C ALA A 121 14.33 1.89 -0.81
N ALA A 122 14.08 2.56 -1.94
CA ALA A 122 15.10 3.33 -2.66
C ALA A 122 15.31 4.75 -2.11
N LEU A 123 14.23 5.44 -1.71
CA LEU A 123 14.26 6.83 -1.27
C LEU A 123 14.48 6.98 0.24
N GLU A 124 14.02 6.01 1.02
CA GLU A 124 14.02 6.01 2.49
C GLU A 124 14.51 4.63 3.00
N PRO A 125 15.70 4.18 2.60
CA PRO A 125 16.17 2.80 2.81
C PRO A 125 16.15 2.35 4.28
N GLN A 126 16.34 3.29 5.21
CA GLN A 126 16.36 3.03 6.65
C GLN A 126 15.01 2.59 7.25
N VAL A 127 13.88 2.76 6.55
CA VAL A 127 12.56 2.38 7.07
C VAL A 127 12.04 1.04 6.55
N VAL A 128 12.70 0.44 5.55
CA VAL A 128 12.28 -0.85 4.96
C VAL A 128 13.33 -1.91 5.25
N ASN A 129 13.06 -2.79 6.21
CA ASN A 129 13.97 -3.88 6.57
C ASN A 129 13.92 -5.03 5.56
N ARG A 130 12.71 -5.32 5.08
CA ARG A 130 12.42 -6.39 4.10
C ARG A 130 11.29 -5.93 3.21
N LEU A 131 11.35 -6.29 1.93
CA LEU A 131 10.32 -5.99 0.95
C LEU A 131 9.82 -7.27 0.28
N VAL A 132 8.52 -7.45 0.27
CA VAL A 132 7.83 -8.48 -0.55
C VAL A 132 7.00 -7.75 -1.60
N ALA A 133 7.38 -7.89 -2.87
CA ALA A 133 6.70 -7.27 -3.99
C ALA A 133 5.87 -8.31 -4.77
N ILE A 134 4.55 -8.14 -4.80
CA ILE A 134 3.61 -9.04 -5.48
C ILE A 134 3.10 -8.38 -6.76
N SER A 135 3.24 -9.08 -7.88
CA SER A 135 2.74 -8.62 -9.20
C SER A 135 3.28 -7.25 -9.65
N MET A 136 4.48 -6.87 -9.20
CA MET A 136 5.17 -5.67 -9.65
C MET A 136 6.68 -5.93 -9.74
N PRO A 137 7.27 -5.92 -10.95
CA PRO A 137 8.71 -6.09 -11.13
C PRO A 137 9.49 -4.89 -10.57
N HIS A 138 10.81 -5.06 -10.40
CA HIS A 138 11.68 -3.97 -9.99
C HIS A 138 11.60 -2.78 -10.99
N PRO A 139 11.42 -1.51 -10.53
CA PRO A 139 11.15 -0.37 -11.42
C PRO A 139 12.21 -0.13 -12.48
N VAL A 140 13.50 -0.35 -12.16
CA VAL A 140 14.59 -0.23 -13.15
C VAL A 140 14.44 -1.26 -14.27
N ARG A 141 14.05 -2.49 -13.94
CA ARG A 141 13.85 -3.55 -14.93
C ARG A 141 12.59 -3.28 -15.76
N MET A 142 11.51 -2.83 -15.11
CA MET A 142 10.30 -2.41 -15.81
C MET A 142 10.60 -1.30 -16.83
N ARG A 143 11.31 -0.25 -16.42
CA ARG A 143 11.72 0.85 -17.31
C ARG A 143 12.56 0.34 -18.48
N HIS A 144 13.53 -0.52 -18.22
CA HIS A 144 14.34 -1.12 -19.28
C HIS A 144 13.45 -1.86 -20.30
N CYS A 145 12.57 -2.75 -19.85
CA CYS A 145 11.70 -3.52 -20.77
C CYS A 145 10.71 -2.62 -21.52
N LEU A 146 10.14 -1.59 -20.89
CA LEU A 146 9.27 -0.63 -21.56
C LEU A 146 9.96 0.12 -22.70
N LEU A 147 11.27 0.39 -22.58
CA LEU A 147 12.05 1.11 -23.59
C LEU A 147 12.65 0.19 -24.67
N SER A 148 12.86 -1.09 -24.37
CA SER A 148 13.59 -2.02 -25.24
C SER A 148 12.74 -3.13 -25.86
N ASP A 149 11.54 -3.39 -25.34
CA ASP A 149 10.66 -4.48 -25.77
C ASP A 149 9.30 -3.93 -26.22
N ARG A 150 9.01 -4.07 -27.52
CA ARG A 150 7.75 -3.60 -28.12
C ARG A 150 6.53 -4.39 -27.64
N GLY A 151 6.71 -5.68 -27.34
CA GLY A 151 5.67 -6.54 -26.79
C GLY A 151 5.31 -6.11 -25.36
N GLN A 152 6.32 -5.84 -24.52
CA GLN A 152 6.09 -5.29 -23.19
C GLN A 152 5.43 -3.91 -23.24
N LEU A 153 5.88 -3.02 -24.12
CA LEU A 153 5.28 -1.71 -24.29
C LEU A 153 3.78 -1.81 -24.67
N ALA A 154 3.45 -2.70 -25.61
CA ALA A 154 2.06 -2.96 -26.00
C ALA A 154 1.24 -3.55 -24.84
N ALA A 155 1.78 -4.53 -24.11
CA ALA A 155 1.14 -5.13 -22.94
C ALA A 155 0.89 -4.11 -21.81
N SER A 156 1.71 -3.05 -21.73
CA SER A 156 1.55 -1.94 -20.78
C SER A 156 0.62 -0.83 -21.26
N GLY A 157 0.00 -0.95 -22.44
CA GLY A 157 -0.88 0.07 -23.01
C GLY A 157 -2.07 0.46 -22.11
N TYR A 158 -2.54 -0.47 -21.27
CA TYR A 158 -3.63 -0.20 -20.31
C TYR A 158 -3.29 0.91 -19.30
N LEU A 159 -2.01 1.06 -18.92
CA LEU A 159 -1.56 2.11 -17.99
C LEU A 159 -1.80 3.50 -18.58
N MET A 160 -1.57 3.66 -19.88
CA MET A 160 -1.85 4.92 -20.59
C MET A 160 -3.35 5.21 -20.66
N GLY A 161 -4.19 4.16 -20.70
CA GLY A 161 -5.64 4.29 -20.63
C GLY A 161 -6.09 5.00 -19.35
N PHE A 162 -5.47 4.71 -18.21
CA PHE A 162 -5.77 5.37 -16.94
C PHE A 162 -5.31 6.84 -16.86
N GLN A 163 -4.45 7.30 -17.77
CA GLN A 163 -3.97 8.69 -17.80
C GLN A 163 -4.81 9.58 -18.72
N ARG A 164 -5.78 9.02 -19.45
CA ARG A 164 -6.64 9.80 -20.35
C ARG A 164 -7.81 10.39 -19.55
N PRO A 165 -8.07 11.71 -19.65
CA PRO A 165 -9.31 12.27 -19.12
C PRO A 165 -10.52 11.65 -19.83
N TRP A 166 -11.61 11.49 -19.07
CA TRP A 166 -12.91 11.04 -19.56
C TRP A 166 -13.67 12.15 -20.28
#